data_AF-A0A951VJ16-F1
#
_entry.id   AF-A0A951VJ16-F1
#
_cell.length_a   1.000
_cell.length_b   1.000
_cell.length_c   1.000
_cell.angle_alpha   90.00
_cell.angle_beta   90.00
_cell.angle_gamma   90.00
#
_symmetry.space_group_name_H-M   'P 1'
#
loop_
_entity.id
_entity.type
_entity.pdbx_description
1 polymer ?
#
loop_
_entity_poly.entity_id
_entity_poly.type
_entity_poly.pdbx_seq_one_letter_code
_entity_poly.pdbx_strand_id
1 'polypeptide(L)'
;MKHFFKKHNRIIAAVTLMLLSIIFLILLYLPADFFDNGKSICLSKVIANRECYACGMTRGIQHLIHLEFETAWNFNKLSFIVFPLIMFAILKELLPQIFNKKN
;
A
#
# COMPACT_ATOMS: atom_id res chain seq x y z
N MET A 1 -7.09 0.73 20.80
CA MET A 1 -6.35 0.08 19.69
C MET A 1 -4.89 -0.21 20.06
N LYS A 2 -4.64 -0.92 21.19
CA LYS A 2 -3.29 -1.31 21.66
C LYS A 2 -3.02 -2.81 21.48
N HIS A 3 -3.89 -3.53 20.75
CA HIS A 3 -4.05 -4.96 20.98
C HIS A 3 -3.73 -5.88 19.80
N PHE A 4 -3.48 -5.39 18.59
CA PHE A 4 -3.44 -6.27 17.42
C PHE A 4 -2.07 -6.92 17.13
N PHE A 5 -0.96 -6.42 17.68
CA PHE A 5 0.38 -6.98 17.44
C PHE A 5 1.19 -7.07 18.74
N LYS A 6 0.73 -7.89 19.69
CA LYS A 6 1.45 -8.12 20.94
C LYS A 6 2.47 -9.25 20.74
N LYS A 7 3.75 -8.88 20.71
CA LYS A 7 4.94 -9.73 20.91
C LYS A 7 5.25 -10.70 19.75
N HIS A 8 5.78 -10.19 18.64
CA HIS A 8 6.22 -11.02 17.50
C HIS A 8 7.73 -11.22 17.44
N ASN A 9 8.11 -12.47 17.15
CA ASN A 9 9.45 -13.01 17.06
C ASN A 9 10.25 -12.27 15.97
N ARG A 10 11.56 -11.99 16.17
CA ARG A 10 12.38 -11.26 15.18
C ARG A 10 12.34 -11.90 13.79
N ILE A 11 12.18 -13.23 13.74
CA ILE A 11 12.00 -14.01 12.52
C ILE A 11 10.74 -13.57 11.76
N ILE A 12 9.60 -13.36 12.45
CA ILE A 12 8.35 -12.93 11.82
C ILE A 12 8.51 -11.53 11.23
N ALA A 13 9.14 -10.60 11.97
CA ALA A 13 9.41 -9.26 11.47
C ALA A 13 10.28 -9.28 10.20
N ALA A 14 11.32 -10.12 10.19
CA ALA A 14 12.20 -10.29 9.03
C ALA A 14 11.47 -10.88 7.82
N VAL A 15 10.66 -11.92 8.03
CA VAL A 15 9.84 -12.53 6.96
C VAL A 15 8.83 -11.52 6.41
N THR A 16 8.13 -10.77 7.27
CA THR A 16 7.20 -9.73 6.84
C THR A 16 7.90 -8.66 6.01
N LEU A 17 9.07 -8.17 6.45
CA LEU A 17 9.85 -7.19 5.69
C LEU A 17 10.28 -7.75 4.34
N MET A 18 10.74 -9.00 4.28
CA MET A 18 11.13 -9.68 3.04
C MET A 18 9.95 -9.74 2.06
N LEU A 19 8.78 -10.18 2.52
CA LEU A 19 7.57 -10.26 1.69
C LEU A 19 7.13 -8.88 1.18
N LEU A 20 7.09 -7.87 2.05
CA LEU A 20 6.73 -6.50 1.66
C LEU A 20 7.71 -5.92 0.65
N SER A 21 9.00 -6.19 0.81
CA SER A 21 10.04 -5.74 -0.12
C SER A 21 9.90 -6.41 -1.49
N ILE A 22 9.63 -7.72 -1.51
CA ILE A 22 9.37 -8.45 -2.76
C ILE A 22 8.14 -7.89 -3.47
N ILE A 23 7.04 -7.65 -2.74
CA ILE A 23 5.83 -7.04 -3.31
C ILE A 23 6.13 -5.66 -3.89
N PHE A 24 6.86 -4.82 -3.16
CA PHE A 24 7.22 -3.49 -3.63
C PHE A 24 8.10 -3.54 -4.89
N LEU A 25 9.07 -4.46 -4.95
CA LEU A 25 9.89 -4.67 -6.14
C LEU A 25 9.08 -5.17 -7.35
N ILE A 26 8.12 -6.06 -7.13
CA ILE A 26 7.20 -6.51 -8.19
C ILE A 26 6.39 -5.32 -8.72
N LEU A 27 5.86 -4.47 -7.83
CA LEU A 27 5.09 -3.29 -8.23
C LEU A 27 5.92 -2.26 -8.98
N LEU A 28 7.20 -2.08 -8.61
CA LEU A 28 8.15 -1.23 -9.35
C LEU A 28 8.59 -1.82 -10.69
N TYR A 29 8.60 -3.14 -10.82
CA TYR A 29 8.92 -3.81 -12.09
C TYR A 29 7.77 -3.75 -13.08
N LEU A 30 6.53 -3.81 -12.60
CA LEU A 30 5.34 -3.61 -13.41
C LEU A 30 5.27 -2.17 -13.91
N PRO A 31 4.93 -1.92 -15.19
CA PRO A 31 4.84 -0.56 -15.70
C PRO A 31 3.74 0.24 -14.98
N ALA A 32 3.86 1.57 -15.02
CA ALA A 32 2.95 2.48 -14.31
C ALA A 32 1.48 2.28 -14.75
N ASP A 33 1.26 2.04 -16.04
CA ASP A 33 -0.04 1.87 -16.69
C ASP A 33 -0.59 0.43 -16.63
N PHE A 34 0.11 -0.50 -15.99
CA PHE A 34 -0.27 -1.92 -15.95
C PHE A 34 -1.71 -2.14 -15.46
N PHE A 35 -2.14 -1.35 -14.47
CA PHE A 35 -3.47 -1.46 -13.87
C PHE A 35 -4.53 -0.55 -14.52
N ASP A 36 -4.16 0.27 -15.49
CA ASP A 36 -5.07 1.22 -16.15
C ASP A 36 -6.04 0.49 -17.07
N ASN A 37 -5.50 -0.50 -17.77
CA ASN A 37 -6.23 -1.34 -18.70
C ASN A 37 -6.96 -2.44 -17.93
N GLY A 38 -8.26 -2.25 -17.73
CA GLY A 38 -9.11 -3.24 -17.08
C GLY A 38 -10.35 -2.61 -16.45
N LYS A 39 -11.39 -3.43 -16.26
CA LYS A 39 -12.56 -2.99 -15.50
C LYS A 39 -12.21 -3.00 -14.02
N SER A 40 -12.16 -1.82 -13.40
CA SER A 40 -12.07 -1.72 -11.95
C SER A 40 -13.34 -2.29 -11.32
N ILE A 41 -13.28 -3.49 -10.74
CA ILE A 41 -14.41 -4.11 -10.04
C ILE A 41 -14.51 -3.48 -8.65
N CYS A 42 -15.10 -2.29 -8.58
CA CYS A 42 -15.46 -1.64 -7.32
C CYS A 42 -16.85 -2.11 -6.90
N LEU A 43 -16.98 -2.67 -5.69
CA LEU A 43 -18.27 -3.13 -5.16
C LEU A 43 -19.36 -2.04 -5.17
N SER A 44 -19.00 -0.79 -4.85
CA SER A 44 -19.90 0.36 -4.90
C SER A 44 -20.40 0.66 -6.31
N LYS A 45 -19.54 0.49 -7.32
CA LYS A 45 -19.90 0.72 -8.71
C LYS A 45 -20.80 -0.40 -9.25
N VAL A 46 -20.57 -1.64 -8.80
CA VAL A 46 -21.39 -2.79 -9.17
C VAL A 46 -22.79 -2.73 -8.55
N ILE A 47 -22.90 -2.41 -7.25
CA ILE A 47 -24.18 -2.47 -6.53
C ILE A 47 -24.94 -1.14 -6.60
N ALA A 48 -24.25 -0.02 -6.37
CA ALA A 48 -24.87 1.29 -6.22
C ALA A 48 -24.66 2.21 -7.44
N ASN A 49 -23.87 1.78 -8.44
CA ASN A 49 -23.49 2.60 -9.59
C ASN A 49 -22.88 3.96 -9.20
N ARG A 50 -22.17 4.01 -8.07
CA ARG A 50 -21.48 5.21 -7.54
C ARG A 50 -20.01 4.89 -7.29
N GLU A 51 -19.15 5.85 -7.57
CA GLU A 51 -17.73 5.77 -7.22
C GLU A 51 -17.56 6.03 -5.72
N CYS A 52 -16.88 5.12 -5.03
CA CYS A 52 -16.50 5.32 -3.64
C CYS A 52 -15.10 5.94 -3.53
N TYR A 53 -14.74 6.38 -2.33
CA TYR A 53 -13.44 6.97 -2.03
C TYR A 53 -12.22 6.08 -2.36
N ALA A 54 -12.42 4.76 -2.44
CA ALA A 54 -11.36 3.80 -2.79
C ALA A 54 -11.32 3.43 -4.28
N CYS A 55 -12.24 3.95 -5.10
CA CYS A 55 -12.24 3.70 -6.54
C CYS A 55 -10.93 4.24 -7.15
N GLY A 56 -10.22 3.42 -7.93
CA GLY A 56 -8.93 3.81 -8.53
C GLY A 56 -7.74 3.83 -7.57
N MET A 57 -7.86 3.39 -6.32
CA MET A 57 -6.77 3.46 -5.33
C MET A 57 -5.50 2.72 -5.77
N THR A 58 -5.63 1.50 -6.30
CA THR A 58 -4.48 0.72 -6.79
C THR A 58 -3.75 1.44 -7.92
N ARG A 59 -4.47 2.03 -8.87
CA ARG A 59 -3.90 2.82 -9.98
C ARG A 59 -3.18 4.05 -9.44
N GLY A 60 -3.86 4.81 -8.57
CA GLY A 60 -3.27 5.97 -7.90
C GLY A 60 -1.96 5.63 -7.21
N ILE A 61 -1.91 4.55 -6.42
CA ILE A 61 -0.68 4.09 -5.76
C ILE A 61 0.37 3.62 -6.78
N GLN A 62 0.00 2.89 -7.83
CA GLN A 62 0.93 2.45 -8.87
C GLN A 62 1.61 3.64 -9.56
N HIS A 63 0.85 4.68 -9.94
CA HIS A 63 1.43 5.90 -10.51
C HIS A 63 2.25 6.69 -9.48
N LEU A 64 1.84 6.72 -8.20
CA LEU A 64 2.62 7.37 -7.14
C LEU A 64 4.01 6.74 -6.97
N ILE A 65 4.12 5.40 -6.96
CA ILE A 65 5.43 4.73 -6.83
C ILE A 65 6.32 4.93 -8.07
N HIS A 66 5.71 5.24 -9.23
CA HIS A 66 6.39 5.62 -10.47
C HIS A 66 6.61 7.13 -10.61
N LEU A 67 6.28 7.92 -9.58
CA LEU A 67 6.44 9.37 -9.54
C LEU A 67 5.58 10.15 -10.55
N GLU A 68 4.49 9.54 -11.04
CA GLU A 68 3.52 10.16 -11.95
C GLU A 68 2.37 10.81 -11.17
N PHE A 69 2.66 11.93 -10.50
CA PHE A 69 1.74 12.54 -9.54
C PHE A 69 0.43 13.04 -10.15
N GLU A 70 0.47 13.64 -11.34
CA GLU A 70 -0.75 14.15 -11.99
C GLU A 70 -1.71 13.02 -12.35
N THR A 71 -1.19 11.96 -12.97
CA THR A 71 -1.95 10.75 -13.30
C THR A 71 -2.52 10.08 -12.04
N ALA A 72 -1.70 9.96 -10.99
CA ALA A 72 -2.15 9.42 -9.71
C ALA A 72 -3.30 10.23 -9.09
N TRP A 73 -3.23 11.56 -9.17
CA TRP A 73 -4.26 12.45 -8.65
C TRP A 73 -5.59 12.29 -9.39
N ASN A 74 -5.52 12.12 -10.71
CA ASN A 74 -6.67 11.89 -11.56
C ASN A 74 -7.34 10.54 -11.27
N PHE A 75 -6.57 9.50 -10.95
CA PHE A 75 -7.13 8.20 -10.57
C PHE A 75 -7.71 8.17 -9.16
N ASN A 76 -7.01 8.71 -8.17
CA ASN A 76 -7.49 8.75 -6.78
C ASN A 76 -6.72 9.78 -5.94
N LYS A 77 -7.35 10.88 -5.57
CA LYS A 77 -6.74 11.95 -4.74
C LYS A 77 -6.34 11.47 -3.33
N LEU A 78 -7.09 10.52 -2.75
CA LEU A 78 -6.80 9.99 -1.42
C LEU A 78 -5.54 9.11 -1.38
N SER A 79 -5.07 8.61 -2.54
CA SER A 79 -3.82 7.85 -2.61
C SER A 79 -2.64 8.62 -2.03
N PHE A 80 -2.60 9.96 -2.19
CA PHE A 80 -1.58 10.84 -1.63
C PHE A 80 -1.55 10.88 -0.09
N ILE A 81 -2.67 10.54 0.56
CA ILE A 81 -2.76 10.46 2.02
C ILE A 81 -2.57 9.02 2.48
N VAL A 82 -3.23 8.08 1.79
CA VAL A 82 -3.23 6.66 2.14
C VAL A 82 -1.84 6.06 1.98
N PHE A 83 -1.12 6.38 0.91
CA PHE A 83 0.22 5.82 0.67
C PHE A 83 1.22 6.21 1.78
N PRO A 84 1.40 7.50 2.14
CA PRO A 84 2.24 7.87 3.28
C PRO A 84 1.79 7.28 4.62
N LEU A 85 0.47 7.18 4.85
CA LEU A 85 -0.06 6.62 6.09
C LEU A 85 0.27 5.14 6.24
N ILE A 86 0.17 4.36 5.16
CA ILE A 86 0.56 2.94 5.14
C ILE A 86 2.07 2.82 5.38
N MET A 87 2.89 3.63 4.69
CA MET A 87 4.34 3.63 4.91
C MET A 87 4.69 3.94 6.37
N PHE A 88 4.07 4.97 6.95
CA PHE A 88 4.26 5.33 8.35
C PHE A 88 3.85 4.20 9.30
N ALA A 89 2.71 3.56 9.07
CA ALA A 89 2.23 2.45 9.88
C ALA A 89 3.19 1.25 9.85
N ILE A 90 3.68 0.89 8.65
CA ILE A 90 4.67 -0.19 8.46
C ILE A 90 5.97 0.13 9.19
N LEU A 91 6.51 1.34 9.03
CA LEU A 91 7.75 1.77 9.68
C LEU A 91 7.61 1.78 11.20
N LYS A 92 6.53 2.34 11.73
CA LYS A 92 6.27 2.39 13.17
C LYS A 92 6.20 1.00 13.80
N GLU A 93 5.63 0.02 13.09
CA GLU A 93 5.48 -1.34 13.59
C GLU A 93 6.75 -2.19 13.42
N LEU A 94 7.47 -2.07 12.30
CA LEU A 94 8.63 -2.91 11.97
C LEU A 94 9.96 -2.39 12.51
N LEU A 95 10.19 -1.06 12.52
CA LEU A 95 11.48 -0.49 12.96
C LEU A 95 11.85 -0.93 14.39
N PRO A 96 10.96 -0.89 15.39
CA PRO A 96 11.29 -1.33 16.74
C PRO A 96 11.69 -2.81 16.81
N GLN A 97 11.14 -3.68 15.95
CA GLN A 97 11.43 -5.11 15.98
C GLN A 97 12.84 -5.44 15.44
N ILE A 98 13.34 -4.60 14.52
CA ILE A 98 14.68 -4.73 13.94
C ILE A 98 15.72 -4.12 14.90
N PHE A 99 15.52 -2.86 15.28
CA PHE A 99 16.50 -2.07 16.04
C PHE A 99 16.49 -2.36 17.54
N ASN A 100 15.35 -2.74 18.13
CA ASN A 100 15.29 -3.05 19.56
C ASN A 100 15.77 -4.50 19.77
N LYS A 101 17.09 -4.67 19.69
CA LYS A 101 17.79 -5.87 20.13
C LYS A 101 17.55 -5.98 21.63
N LYS A 102 16.62 -6.84 22.04
CA LYS A 102 16.53 -7.29 23.43
C LYS A 102 17.85 -8.02 23.72
N ASN A 103 18.80 -7.31 24.33
CA ASN A 103 19.94 -7.93 25.00
C ASN A 103 19.42 -8.86 26.09
#